data_AF-A0A519SDJ2-F1
#
_entry.id   AF-A0A519SDJ2-F1
#
_cell.length_a   1.000
_cell.length_b   1.000
_cell.length_c   1.000
_cell.angle_alpha   90.00
_cell.angle_beta   90.00
_cell.angle_gamma   90.00
#
_symmetry.space_group_name_H-M   'P 1'
#
loop_
_entity.id
_entity.type
_entity.pdbx_description
1 polymer ?
#
loop_
_entity_poly.entity_id
_entity_poly.type
_entity_poly.pdbx_seq_one_letter_code
_entity_poly.pdbx_strand_id
1 'polypeptide(L)' 'VIKCAPNIAHWHGASRDSSFTQLAVTGREKGETKWLELVTDKEYLQ' A
#
# COMPACT_ATOMS: atom_id res chain seq x y z
N VAL A 1 -13.33 0.05 -4.39
CA VAL A 1 -12.94 -0.59 -3.10
C VAL A 1 -11.90 -1.65 -3.41
N ILE A 2 -10.76 -1.62 -2.73
CA ILE A 2 -9.67 -2.61 -2.88
C ILE A 2 -9.67 -3.52 -1.65
N LYS A 3 -9.48 -4.83 -1.86
CA LYS A 3 -9.32 -5.81 -0.77
C LYS A 3 -7.88 -6.28 -0.75
N CYS A 4 -7.14 -5.90 0.29
CA CYS A 4 -5.77 -6.38 0.50
C CYS A 4 -5.83 -7.76 1.18
N ALA A 5 -5.37 -8.79 0.48
CA ALA A 5 -5.31 -10.14 1.05
C ALA A 5 -4.30 -10.19 2.21
N PRO A 6 -4.56 -10.95 3.28
CA PRO A 6 -3.64 -11.08 4.40
C PRO A 6 -2.28 -11.60 3.96
N ASN A 7 -1.20 -11.06 4.54
CA ASN A 7 0.19 -11.48 4.31
C ASN A 7 0.69 -11.35 2.85
N ILE A 8 0.01 -10.56 2.01
CA ILE A 8 0.51 -10.23 0.66
C ILE A 8 1.16 -8.86 0.71
N ALA A 9 2.44 -8.79 0.33
CA ALA A 9 3.16 -7.52 0.19
C ALA A 9 2.51 -6.68 -0.93
N HIS A 10 2.24 -5.41 -0.64
CA HIS A 10 1.63 -4.49 -1.58
C HIS A 10 1.99 -3.05 -1.21
N TRP A 11 1.79 -2.14 -2.16
CA TRP A 11 1.88 -0.70 -1.97
C TRP A 11 0.70 -0.02 -2.67
N HIS A 12 0.40 1.21 -2.26
CA HIS A 12 -0.62 2.05 -2.87
C HIS A 12 -0.22 3.51 -2.69
N GLY A 13 -0.47 4.33 -3.70
CA GLY A 13 -0.07 5.74 -3.72
C GLY A 13 -0.75 6.51 -4.83
N ALA A 14 -0.43 7.80 -4.92
CA ALA A 14 -0.91 8.69 -5.97
C ALA A 14 -0.36 8.31 -7.35
N SER A 15 -1.06 8.71 -8.41
CA SER A 15 -0.47 8.76 -9.74
C SER A 15 0.57 9.89 -9.80
N ARG A 16 1.37 9.92 -10.87
CA ARG A 16 2.45 10.91 -11.05
C ARG A 16 1.97 12.36 -11.11
N ASP A 17 0.73 12.54 -11.53
CA ASP A 17 0.14 13.79 -12.00
C ASP A 17 -1.12 14.20 -11.25
N SER A 18 -1.58 13.40 -10.28
CA SER A 18 -2.81 13.68 -9.54
C SER A 18 -2.72 13.28 -8.07
N SER A 19 -3.42 14.01 -7.20
CA SER A 19 -3.50 13.68 -5.78
C SER A 19 -4.41 12.46 -5.55
N PHE A 20 -4.06 11.62 -4.57
CA PHE A 20 -4.86 10.48 -4.15
C PHE A 20 -5.25 10.59 -2.67
N THR A 21 -6.46 10.18 -2.33
CA THR A 21 -6.96 10.11 -0.96
C THR A 21 -7.67 8.78 -0.75
N GLN A 22 -7.36 8.09 0.34
CA GLN A 22 -8.04 6.85 0.72
C GLN A 22 -8.42 6.83 2.19
N LEU A 23 -9.52 6.14 2.49
CA LEU A 23 -9.81 5.64 3.82
C LEU A 23 -9.29 4.20 3.90
N ALA A 24 -8.23 3.97 4.67
CA ALA A 24 -7.69 2.64 4.90
C ALA A 24 -8.24 2.08 6.22
N VAL A 25 -8.78 0.86 6.18
CA VAL A 25 -9.27 0.15 7.38
C VAL A 25 -8.48 -1.14 7.52
N THR A 26 -7.78 -1.29 8.64
CA THR A 26 -6.87 -2.42 8.90
C THR A 26 -7.21 -3.05 10.24
N GLY A 27 -7.52 -4.35 10.22
CA GLY A 27 -7.61 -5.16 11.44
C GLY A 27 -6.23 -5.33 12.09
N ARG A 28 -6.16 -5.26 13.42
CA ARG A 28 -4.91 -5.36 14.21
C ARG A 28 -4.89 -6.59 15.12
N GLU A 29 -5.89 -7.46 15.04
CA GLU A 29 -6.03 -8.66 15.86
C GLU A 29 -4.91 -9.69 15.62
N LYS A 30 -4.23 -9.62 14.46
CA LYS A 30 -3.09 -10.48 14.09
C LYS A 30 -1.74 -9.76 14.19
N GLY A 31 -1.69 -8.64 14.91
CA GLY A 31 -0.50 -7.82 15.07
C GLY A 31 -0.46 -6.60 14.14
N GLU A 32 0.70 -5.96 14.10
CA GLU A 32 0.92 -4.74 13.34
C GLU A 32 1.33 -4.98 11.88
N THR A 33 1.23 -3.92 11.07
CA THR A 33 1.76 -3.92 9.69
C THR A 33 3.26 -4.15 9.71
N LYS A 34 3.72 -5.16 8.97
CA LYS A 34 5.14 -5.38 8.70
C LYS A 34 5.56 -4.49 7.53
N TRP A 35 6.41 -3.53 7.79
CA TRP A 35 7.01 -2.69 6.75
C TRP A 35 8.18 -3.41 6.10
N LEU A 36 8.27 -3.25 4.78
CA LEU A 36 9.34 -3.80 3.95
C LEU A 36 10.16 -2.64 3.38
N GLU A 37 10.87 -2.90 2.29
CA GLU A 37 11.66 -1.91 1.56
C GLU A 37 10.78 -0.82 0.94
N LEU A 38 11.38 0.35 0.70
CA LEU A 38 10.72 1.44 -0.02
C LEU A 38 10.50 1.04 -1.48
N VAL A 39 9.35 1.45 -2.03
CA VAL A 39 9.10 1.36 -3.48
C VAL A 39 10.08 2.30 -4.18
N THR A 40 10.90 1.73 -5.05
CA THR A 40 11.86 2.50 -5.85
C THR A 40 11.16 3.26 -6.98
N ASP A 41 11.79 4.34 -7.47
CA ASP A 41 11.28 5.06 -8.65
C ASP A 41 11.11 4.12 -9.86
N LYS A 42 11.99 3.12 -10.00
CA LYS A 42 11.89 2.12 -11.08
C LYS A 42 10.65 1.23 -10.93
N GLU A 43 10.27 0.84 -9.71
CA GLU A 43 9.05 0.06 -9.47
C GLU A 43 7.80 0.92 -9.63
N TYR A 44 7.87 2.19 -9.23
CA TYR A 44 6.78 3.15 -9.37
C TYR A 44 6.50 3.54 -10.83
N LEU A 45 7.54 3.61 -11.67
CA LEU A 45 7.45 4.03 -13.07
C LEU A 45 7.27 2.88 -14.07
N GLN A 46 7.14 1.63 -13.60
CA GLN A 46 6.75 0.48 -14.43
C GLN A 46 5.28 0.57 -14.85
#